data_AF-A0A821D0J0-F1
#
_entry.id   AF-A0A821D0J0-F1
#
_cell.length_a   1.000
_cell.length_b   1.000
_cell.length_c   1.000
_cell.angle_alpha   90.00
_cell.angle_beta   90.00
_cell.angle_gamma   90.00
#
_symmetry.space_group_name_H-M   'P 1'
#
loop_
_entity.id
_entity.type
_entity.pdbx_description
1 polymer ?
#
loop_
_entity_poly.entity_id
_entity_poly.type
_entity_poly.pdbx_seq_one_letter_code
_entity_poly.pdbx_strand_id
1 'polypeptide(L)' 'MTSAERVIEYIDLEPEESSHVRNFQSIPPQWPIGGIVFDNLSFRYSSTSPWALHNLNISIQPNEKVEVPSPKR' A
#
# COMPACT_ATOMS: atom_id res chain seq x y z
N MET A 1 15.47 19.94 25.10
CA MET A 1 14.73 19.79 23.84
C MET A 1 13.96 21.07 23.59
N THR A 2 14.54 21.97 22.80
CA THR A 2 13.89 23.20 22.35
C THR A 2 13.09 22.93 21.07
N SER A 3 12.07 23.74 20.76
CA SER A 3 11.17 23.49 19.63
C SER A 3 11.89 23.33 18.27
N ALA A 4 13.07 23.94 18.10
CA ALA A 4 13.87 23.81 16.88
C ALA A 4 14.52 22.42 16.73
N GLU A 5 14.99 21.83 17.83
CA GLU A 5 15.64 20.50 17.82
C GLU A 5 14.67 19.40 17.38
N ARG A 6 13.39 19.49 17.78
CA ARG A 6 12.34 18.53 17.37
C ARG A 6 12.00 18.58 15.88
N VAL A 7 12.10 19.75 15.27
CA VAL A 7 11.84 19.91 13.83
C VAL A 7 12.92 19.21 13.03
N ILE A 8 14.19 19.36 13.45
CA ILE A 8 15.33 18.68 12.82
C ILE A 8 15.19 17.16 12.99
N GLU A 9 14.85 16.70 14.20
CA GLU A 9 14.62 15.28 14.49
C GLU A 9 13.59 14.63 13.56
N TYR A 10 12.48 15.31 13.26
CA TYR A 10 11.45 14.78 12.35
C TYR A 10 11.82 14.84 10.87
N ILE A 11 12.69 15.77 10.46
CA ILE A 11 13.22 15.82 9.10
C ILE A 11 14.13 14.62 8.82
N ASP A 12 14.88 14.19 9.83
CA ASP A 12 15.87 13.12 9.72
C ASP A 12 15.29 11.70 9.90
N LEU A 13 13.97 11.56 10.15
CA LEU A 13 13.32 10.26 10.27
C LEU A 13 13.37 9.48 8.95
N GLU A 14 13.45 8.16 9.05
CA GLU A 14 13.33 7.27 7.90
C GLU A 14 11.94 7.42 7.25
N PRO A 15 11.85 7.76 5.95
CA PRO A 15 10.58 7.80 5.26
C PRO A 15 9.92 6.42 5.21
N GLU A 16 8.61 6.38 5.39
CA GLU A 16 7.83 5.12 5.40
C GLU A 16 7.87 4.37 4.05
N GLU A 17 8.11 5.09 2.96
CA GLU A 17 8.22 4.53 1.61
C GLU A 17 9.50 5.03 0.96
N SER A 18 10.17 4.13 0.25
CA SER A 18 11.23 4.54 -0.65
C SER A 18 10.64 5.51 -1.67
N SER A 19 11.39 6.49 -2.11
CA SER A 19 11.03 7.38 -3.23
C SER A 19 10.82 6.66 -4.60
N HIS A 20 10.33 5.42 -4.62
CA HIS A 20 10.03 4.61 -5.79
C HIS A 20 8.77 5.05 -6.52
N VAL A 21 8.17 6.17 -6.13
CA VAL A 21 7.34 6.99 -7.01
C VAL A 21 8.22 7.89 -7.91
N ARG A 22 9.33 7.35 -8.43
CA ARG A 22 10.25 8.10 -9.32
C ARG A 22 9.94 7.95 -10.81
N ASN A 23 8.89 7.22 -11.18
CA ASN A 23 8.51 7.02 -12.58
C ASN A 23 7.01 7.26 -12.84
N PHE A 24 6.42 8.34 -12.32
CA PHE A 24 5.13 8.83 -12.85
C PHE A 24 5.17 9.04 -14.36
N GLN A 25 6.37 9.30 -14.91
CA GLN A 25 6.63 9.45 -16.33
C GLN A 25 6.34 8.18 -17.16
N SER A 26 6.25 7.00 -16.52
CA SER A 26 5.97 5.72 -17.18
C SER A 26 4.51 5.28 -17.08
N ILE A 27 3.65 6.04 -16.39
CA ILE A 27 2.24 5.71 -16.28
C ILE A 27 1.55 6.16 -17.58
N PRO A 28 0.89 5.26 -18.33
CA PRO A 28 0.17 5.65 -19.53
C PRO A 28 -0.90 6.70 -19.22
N PRO A 29 -1.17 7.67 -20.12
CA PRO A 29 -2.19 8.70 -19.89
C PRO A 29 -3.59 8.12 -19.67
N GLN A 30 -3.81 6.91 -20.16
CA GLN A 30 -5.05 6.18 -20.02
C GLN A 30 -5.14 5.32 -18.74
N TRP A 31 -4.16 5.39 -17.83
CA TRP A 31 -4.29 4.76 -16.52
C TRP A 31 -5.40 5.45 -15.71
N PRO A 32 -6.24 4.72 -14.95
CA PRO A 32 -6.28 3.27 -14.82
C PRO A 32 -7.25 2.65 -15.83
N ILE A 33 -6.75 1.76 -16.69
CA ILE A 33 -7.58 0.88 -17.52
C ILE A 33 -7.24 -0.57 -17.17
N GLY A 34 -8.27 -1.37 -16.93
CA GLY A 34 -8.14 -2.81 -16.68
C GLY A 34 -8.85 -3.27 -15.41
N GLY A 35 -8.60 -4.53 -15.05
CA GLY A 35 -9.02 -5.14 -13.80
C GLY A 35 -7.93 -5.07 -12.74
N ILE A 36 -8.25 -5.49 -11.52
CA ILE A 36 -7.31 -5.55 -10.39
C ILE A 36 -6.97 -7.02 -10.14
N VAL A 37 -5.68 -7.35 -10.06
CA VAL A 37 -5.22 -8.71 -9.75
C VAL A 37 -4.36 -8.68 -8.50
N PHE A 38 -4.74 -9.50 -7.53
CA PHE A 38 -3.93 -9.90 -6.39
C PHE A 38 -3.38 -11.29 -6.69
N ASP A 39 -2.06 -11.41 -6.78
CA ASP A 39 -1.35 -12.66 -7.05
C ASP A 39 -0.44 -12.96 -5.85
N ASN A 40 -0.75 -14.02 -5.12
CA ASN A 40 -0.04 -14.47 -3.91
C ASN A 40 0.24 -13.34 -2.89
N LEU A 41 -0.68 -12.38 -2.76
CA LEU A 41 -0.47 -11.21 -1.90
C LEU A 41 -0.49 -11.60 -0.42
N SER A 42 0.55 -11.20 0.31
CA SER A 42 0.64 -11.35 1.77
C SER A 42 1.07 -10.02 2.40
N PHE A 43 0.45 -9.65 3.52
CA PHE A 43 0.67 -8.36 4.17
C PHE A 43 0.79 -8.50 5.69
N ARG A 44 1.72 -7.75 6.29
CA ARG A 44 1.95 -7.65 7.74
C ARG A 44 2.46 -6.24 8.07
N TYR A 45 2.15 -5.76 9.27
CA TYR A 45 2.48 -4.40 9.70
C TYR A 45 3.95 -4.23 10.09
N SER A 46 4.57 -5.28 10.62
CA SER A 46 6.00 -5.32 10.94
C SER A 46 6.63 -6.64 10.52
N SER A 47 7.96 -6.65 10.40
CA SER A 47 8.74 -7.85 10.06
C SER A 47 8.62 -8.99 11.08
N THR A 48 8.17 -8.70 12.30
CA THR A 48 7.99 -9.65 13.39
C THR A 48 6.52 -9.99 13.65
N SER A 49 5.58 -9.17 13.18
CA SER A 49 4.16 -9.41 13.36
C SER A 49 3.64 -10.59 12.54
N PRO A 50 2.59 -11.29 13.02
CA PRO A 50 1.86 -12.26 12.21
C PRO A 50 1.33 -11.63 10.92
N TRP A 51 1.13 -12.48 9.90
CA TRP A 51 0.50 -12.06 8.66
C TRP A 51 -0.95 -11.65 8.90
N ALA A 52 -1.29 -10.40 8.53
CA ALA A 52 -2.65 -9.89 8.57
C ALA A 52 -3.46 -10.37 7.35
N LEU A 53 -2.80 -10.42 6.18
CA LEU A 53 -3.31 -11.07 4.97
C LEU A 53 -2.29 -12.11 4.53
N HIS A 54 -2.74 -13.28 4.07
CA HIS A 54 -1.87 -14.38 3.69
C HIS A 54 -2.36 -15.02 2.38
N ASN A 55 -1.49 -15.02 1.38
CA ASN A 55 -1.69 -15.71 0.10
C ASN A 55 -3.02 -15.39 -0.62
N LEU A 56 -3.37 -14.11 -0.71
CA LEU A 56 -4.57 -13.66 -1.41
C LEU A 56 -4.37 -13.74 -2.92
N ASN A 57 -5.28 -14.47 -3.57
CA ASN A 57 -5.33 -14.68 -5.01
C ASN A 57 -6.73 -14.31 -5.51
N ILE A 58 -6.89 -13.07 -6.01
CA ILE A 58 -8.19 -12.49 -6.38
C ILE A 58 -8.01 -11.73 -7.71
N SER A 59 -8.98 -11.87 -8.61
CA SER A 59 -9.03 -11.11 -9.87
C SER A 59 -10.38 -10.42 -9.97
N ILE A 60 -10.36 -9.10 -10.08
CA ILE A 60 -11.54 -8.23 -10.20
C ILE A 60 -11.55 -7.65 -11.60
N GLN A 61 -12.62 -7.93 -12.36
CA GLN A 61 -12.75 -7.50 -13.74
C GLN A 61 -13.12 -6.01 -13.84
N PRO A 62 -12.85 -5.36 -14.99
CA PRO A 62 -13.32 -3.99 -15.24
C PRO A 62 -14.83 -3.88 -15.02
N ASN A 63 -15.26 -2.84 -14.29
CA ASN A 63 -16.66 -2.57 -13.96
C ASN A 63 -17.33 -3.61 -13.04
N GLU A 64 -16.56 -4.47 -12.38
CA GLU A 64 -17.10 -5.42 -11.40
C GLU A 64 -17.33 -4.72 -10.04
N LYS A 65 -18.55 -4.87 -9.48
CA LYS A 65 -18.84 -4.41 -8.13
C LYS A 65 -18.54 -5.54 -7.13
N VAL A 66 -17.55 -5.32 -6.27
CA VAL A 66 -17.16 -6.24 -5.19
C VAL A 66 -17.43 -5.58 -3.85
N GLU A 67 -17.89 -6.36 -2.87
CA GLU A 67 -18.07 -5.90 -1.49
C GLU A 67 -17.16 -6.73 -0.56
N VAL A 68 -16.50 -6.07 0.40
CA VAL A 68 -15.73 -6.75 1.45
C VAL A 68 -16.62 -6.86 2.68
N PRO A 69 -17.13 -8.05 3.02
CA PRO A 69 -17.98 -8.21 4.18
C PRO A 69 -17.12 -8.14 5.45
N SER A 70 -17.57 -7.33 6.42
CA SER A 70 -17.00 -7.37 7.77
C SER A 70 -17.46 -8.66 8.48
N PRO A 71 -16.60 -9.29 9.31
CA PRO A 71 -17.02 -10.41 10.14
C PRO A 71 -18.16 -9.95 11.06
N LYS A 72 -19.26 -10.72 11.08
CA LYS A 72 -20.34 -10.52 12.05
C LYS A 72 -19.84 -10.97 13.42
N ARG A 73 -20.03 -10.12 14.43
CA ARG A 73 -19.73 -10.41 15.83
C ARG A 73 -20.58 -11.55 16.36
#